data_AF-A0A7J8Z010-F1
#
_entry.id   AF-A0A7J8Z010-F1
#
_cell.length_a   1.000
_cell.length_b   1.000
_cell.length_c   1.000
_cell.angle_alpha   90.00
_cell.angle_beta   90.00
_cell.angle_gamma   90.00
#
_symmetry.space_group_name_H-M   'P 1'
#
loop_
_entity.id
_entity.type
_entity.pdbx_description
1 polymer ?
#
loop_
_entity_poly.entity_id
_entity_poly.type
_entity_poly.pdbx_seq_one_letter_code
_entity_poly.pdbx_strand_id
1 'polypeptide(L)'
;SIGGRRQFHGSKEVFLSDHYDVQSADTIEAKCTVHSFKSYTKLDAVGNDDFFCRFEYNSATGAFNPDRVAVYCKCEMPYNPDDLMVQCEGCSDWFHPACIEMTAEEVKLLDHYFCETCLSEDPKKLQNSLASSVDLDTKTCNDYMSKFKFRILDRGKDLTSEEREEKYK
;
A
#
# COMPACT_ATOMS: atom_id res chain seq x y z
N SER A 1 10.10 -24.98 -13.12
CA SER A 1 9.71 -23.56 -13.05
C SER A 1 9.53 -23.15 -11.61
N ILE A 2 10.28 -22.14 -11.15
CA ILE A 2 10.06 -21.48 -9.86
C ILE A 2 8.99 -20.40 -10.09
N GLY A 3 7.73 -20.82 -10.13
CA GLY A 3 6.58 -19.94 -10.36
C GLY A 3 5.51 -20.24 -9.31
N GLY A 4 5.14 -19.24 -8.53
CA GLY A 4 4.22 -19.36 -7.39
C GLY A 4 4.01 -18.02 -6.68
N ARG A 5 3.24 -18.02 -5.59
CA ARG A 5 3.01 -16.81 -4.79
C ARG A 5 4.33 -16.29 -4.22
N ARG A 6 4.62 -15.00 -4.43
CA ARG A 6 5.76 -14.28 -3.87
C ARG A 6 5.30 -13.40 -2.71
N GLN A 7 6.25 -12.92 -1.90
CA GLN A 7 5.95 -12.09 -0.73
C GLN A 7 5.20 -10.80 -1.07
N PHE A 8 5.48 -10.21 -2.24
CA PHE A 8 4.81 -8.99 -2.68
C PHE A 8 3.43 -9.21 -3.33
N HIS A 9 3.00 -10.47 -3.50
CA HIS A 9 1.69 -10.76 -4.05
C HIS A 9 0.62 -10.64 -2.97
N GLY A 10 -0.38 -9.80 -3.22
CA GLY A 10 -1.51 -9.64 -2.32
C GLY A 10 -2.37 -10.90 -2.22
N SER A 11 -3.09 -11.02 -1.10
CA SER A 11 -4.02 -12.11 -0.81
C SER A 11 -5.13 -12.21 -1.85
N LYS A 12 -5.59 -11.06 -2.36
CA LYS A 12 -6.64 -10.89 -3.39
C LYS A 12 -6.09 -10.62 -4.80
N GLU A 13 -4.81 -10.87 -5.04
CA GLU A 13 -4.18 -10.63 -6.34
C GLU A 13 -4.48 -11.77 -7.32
N VAL A 14 -4.91 -11.41 -8.53
CA VAL A 14 -5.10 -12.31 -9.66
C VAL A 14 -4.35 -11.78 -10.88
N PHE A 15 -4.07 -12.66 -11.84
CA PHE A 15 -3.36 -12.30 -13.07
C PHE A 15 -4.24 -12.54 -14.29
N LEU A 16 -4.31 -11.54 -15.17
CA LEU A 16 -5.03 -11.67 -16.43
C LEU A 16 -4.20 -12.53 -17.38
N SER A 17 -4.62 -13.76 -17.62
CA SER A 17 -3.90 -14.67 -18.52
C SER A 17 -4.38 -14.61 -19.96
N ASP A 18 -3.51 -15.01 -20.88
CA ASP A 18 -3.86 -15.30 -22.29
C ASP A 18 -4.49 -16.69 -22.51
N HIS A 19 -4.78 -17.43 -21.44
CA HIS A 19 -5.44 -18.72 -21.48
C HIS A 19 -6.97 -18.57 -21.52
N TYR A 20 -7.59 -19.12 -22.57
CA TYR A 20 -9.05 -19.11 -22.76
C TYR A 20 -9.57 -20.54 -22.89
N ASP A 21 -10.74 -20.79 -22.29
CA ASP A 21 -11.46 -22.06 -22.36
C ASP A 21 -12.97 -21.82 -22.46
N VAL A 22 -13.73 -22.90 -22.69
CA VAL A 22 -15.19 -22.89 -22.74
C VAL A 22 -15.71 -23.81 -21.66
N GLN A 23 -16.57 -23.29 -20.79
CA GLN A 23 -17.16 -24.02 -19.66
C GLN A 23 -18.70 -23.88 -19.64
N SER A 24 -19.37 -24.80 -18.94
CA SER A 24 -20.82 -24.69 -18.69
C SER A 24 -21.13 -23.49 -17.80
N ALA A 25 -22.26 -22.82 -18.01
CA ALA A 25 -22.73 -21.78 -17.09
C ALA A 25 -22.95 -22.31 -15.66
N ASP A 26 -23.22 -23.61 -15.52
CA ASP A 26 -23.43 -24.26 -14.22
C ASP A 26 -22.16 -24.28 -13.34
N THR A 27 -20.97 -24.09 -13.92
CA THR A 27 -19.73 -24.00 -13.15
C THR A 27 -19.53 -22.62 -12.52
N ILE A 28 -20.39 -21.64 -12.82
CA ILE A 28 -20.32 -20.30 -12.24
C ILE A 28 -20.94 -20.32 -10.85
N GLU A 29 -20.11 -20.23 -9.81
CA GLU A 29 -20.59 -20.21 -8.43
C GLU A 29 -21.17 -18.84 -8.03
N ALA A 30 -20.48 -17.75 -8.39
CA ALA A 30 -20.85 -16.39 -8.01
C ALA A 30 -20.19 -15.33 -8.90
N LYS A 31 -20.70 -14.10 -8.82
CA LYS A 31 -20.09 -12.91 -9.43
C LYS A 31 -19.03 -12.32 -8.49
N CYS A 32 -17.88 -11.92 -9.04
CA CYS A 32 -16.86 -11.14 -8.32
C CYS A 32 -16.45 -9.88 -9.10
N THR A 33 -15.63 -9.03 -8.48
CA THR A 33 -15.10 -7.80 -9.09
C THR A 33 -13.59 -7.82 -9.08
N VAL A 34 -12.96 -7.65 -10.25
CA VAL A 34 -11.51 -7.48 -10.38
C VAL A 34 -11.23 -6.00 -10.64
N HIS A 35 -10.62 -5.34 -9.66
CA HIS A 35 -10.26 -3.94 -9.70
C HIS A 35 -8.91 -3.70 -10.36
N SER A 36 -8.70 -2.51 -10.91
CA SER A 36 -7.34 -2.01 -11.15
C SER A 36 -6.60 -1.87 -9.82
N PHE A 37 -5.27 -2.01 -9.81
CA PHE A 37 -4.48 -1.81 -8.57
C PHE A 37 -4.79 -0.48 -7.87
N LYS A 38 -4.85 0.60 -8.65
CA LYS A 38 -5.13 1.96 -8.15
C LYS A 38 -6.53 2.09 -7.57
N SER A 39 -7.53 1.42 -8.15
CA SER A 39 -8.89 1.43 -7.62
C SER A 39 -9.00 0.58 -6.38
N TYR A 40 -8.36 -0.60 -6.39
CA TYR A 40 -8.31 -1.50 -5.24
C TYR A 40 -7.76 -0.76 -4.03
N THR A 41 -6.54 -0.20 -4.09
CA THR A 41 -5.90 0.46 -2.94
C THR A 41 -6.71 1.62 -2.33
N LYS A 42 -7.73 2.12 -3.03
CA LYS A 42 -8.64 3.18 -2.55
C LYS A 42 -9.96 2.67 -1.96
N LEU A 43 -10.24 1.38 -2.00
CA LEU A 43 -11.43 0.80 -1.39
C LEU A 43 -11.39 1.01 0.13
N ASP A 44 -12.47 1.54 0.70
CA ASP A 44 -12.61 1.73 2.15
C ASP A 44 -12.62 0.41 2.92
N ALA A 45 -13.17 -0.64 2.31
CA ALA A 45 -13.15 -2.01 2.79
C ALA A 45 -13.04 -2.98 1.62
N VAL A 46 -12.30 -4.07 1.81
CA VAL A 46 -12.15 -5.13 0.82
C VAL A 46 -13.13 -6.25 1.14
N GLY A 47 -14.09 -6.49 0.26
CA GLY A 47 -15.01 -7.60 0.35
C GLY A 47 -14.38 -8.94 0.00
N ASN A 48 -15.13 -10.02 0.23
CA ASN A 48 -14.68 -11.37 -0.13
C ASN A 48 -14.51 -11.52 -1.65
N ASP A 49 -15.37 -10.87 -2.42
CA ASP A 49 -15.45 -10.96 -3.87
C ASP A 49 -14.72 -9.81 -4.58
N ASP A 50 -13.93 -9.02 -3.83
CA ASP A 50 -13.07 -7.97 -4.37
C ASP A 50 -11.66 -8.51 -4.59
N PHE A 51 -11.22 -8.47 -5.84
CA PHE A 51 -9.89 -8.86 -6.28
C PHE A 51 -9.20 -7.69 -6.98
N PHE A 52 -7.91 -7.82 -7.23
CA PHE A 52 -7.21 -6.84 -8.07
C PHE A 52 -6.25 -7.50 -9.03
N CYS A 53 -6.04 -6.82 -10.15
CA CYS A 53 -5.09 -7.22 -11.17
C CYS A 53 -4.18 -6.03 -11.52
N ARG A 54 -2.87 -6.31 -11.62
CA ARG A 54 -1.86 -5.34 -12.04
C ARG A 54 -0.83 -5.91 -13.01
N PHE A 55 -0.96 -7.19 -13.33
CA PHE A 55 -0.10 -7.90 -14.27
C PHE A 55 -0.94 -8.74 -15.22
N GLU A 56 -0.52 -8.76 -16.47
CA GLU A 56 -0.88 -9.80 -17.43
C GLU A 56 0.11 -10.97 -17.27
N TYR A 57 -0.38 -12.18 -17.50
CA TYR A 57 0.38 -13.41 -17.38
C TYR A 57 0.33 -14.21 -18.68
N ASN A 58 1.49 -14.51 -19.26
CA ASN A 58 1.56 -15.39 -20.41
C ASN A 58 1.61 -16.84 -19.92
N SER A 59 0.55 -17.60 -20.18
CA SER A 59 0.36 -18.97 -19.68
C SER A 59 1.36 -19.97 -20.26
N ALA A 60 1.84 -19.74 -21.49
CA ALA A 60 2.79 -20.61 -22.16
C ALA A 60 4.24 -20.42 -21.68
N THR A 61 4.64 -19.17 -21.43
CA THR A 61 6.04 -18.81 -21.10
C THR A 61 6.26 -18.53 -19.61
N GLY A 62 5.20 -18.24 -18.85
CA GLY A 62 5.28 -17.79 -17.47
C GLY A 62 5.74 -16.33 -17.32
N ALA A 63 5.80 -15.57 -18.41
CA ALA A 63 6.19 -14.16 -18.40
C ALA A 63 5.07 -13.26 -17.85
N PHE A 64 5.48 -12.16 -17.22
CA PHE A 64 4.57 -11.13 -16.71
C PHE A 64 4.75 -9.83 -17.48
N ASN A 65 3.66 -9.09 -17.66
CA ASN A 65 3.64 -7.75 -18.24
C ASN A 65 2.88 -6.78 -17.32
N PRO A 66 3.46 -5.65 -16.91
CA PRO A 66 4.82 -5.20 -17.22
C PRO A 66 5.90 -6.06 -16.55
N ASP A 67 7.06 -6.15 -17.21
CA ASP A 67 8.24 -6.86 -16.71
C ASP A 67 9.01 -6.06 -15.64
N ARG A 68 8.72 -4.76 -15.53
CA ARG A 68 9.29 -3.84 -14.55
C ARG A 68 8.19 -3.18 -13.73
N VAL A 69 8.43 -3.10 -12.44
CA VAL A 69 7.54 -2.45 -11.47
C VAL A 69 8.33 -1.57 -10.53
N ALA A 70 7.66 -0.53 -10.02
CA ALA A 70 8.22 0.29 -8.96
C ALA A 70 8.44 -0.56 -7.70
N VAL A 71 9.59 -0.37 -7.08
CA VAL A 71 9.98 -1.00 -5.83
C VAL A 71 10.17 0.06 -4.77
N TYR A 72 9.99 -0.34 -3.52
CA TYR A 72 10.03 0.54 -2.37
C TYR A 72 10.81 -0.12 -1.23
N CYS A 73 11.13 0.69 -0.22
CA CYS A 73 11.81 0.28 0.99
C CYS A 73 13.23 -0.27 0.74
N LYS A 74 13.97 -0.53 1.82
CA LYS A 74 15.31 -1.13 1.77
C LYS A 74 15.32 -2.58 1.24
N CYS A 75 14.15 -3.23 1.19
CA CYS A 75 14.02 -4.59 0.65
C CYS A 75 13.85 -4.61 -0.87
N GLU A 76 13.70 -3.45 -1.52
CA GLU A 76 13.54 -3.32 -2.98
C GLU A 76 12.43 -4.23 -3.54
N MET A 77 11.29 -4.27 -2.85
CA MET A 77 10.15 -5.09 -3.23
C MET A 77 9.01 -4.23 -3.79
N PRO A 78 8.22 -4.76 -4.76
CA PRO A 78 6.97 -4.12 -5.16
C PRO A 78 6.00 -4.01 -3.97
N TYR A 79 5.16 -2.98 -3.97
CA TYR A 79 4.21 -2.76 -2.88
C TYR A 79 3.16 -3.88 -2.80
N ASN A 80 3.02 -4.52 -1.64
CA ASN A 80 1.92 -5.43 -1.34
C ASN A 80 0.78 -4.66 -0.66
N PRO A 81 -0.44 -4.61 -1.22
CA PRO A 81 -1.55 -3.84 -0.64
C PRO A 81 -2.09 -4.39 0.69
N ASP A 82 -1.61 -5.55 1.13
CA ASP A 82 -1.94 -6.12 2.44
C ASP A 82 -0.91 -5.73 3.51
N ASP A 83 0.25 -5.20 3.12
CA ASP A 83 1.34 -4.85 4.03
C ASP A 83 1.30 -3.35 4.38
N LEU A 84 1.50 -3.05 5.66
CA LEU A 84 1.60 -1.69 6.17
C LEU A 84 2.92 -1.05 5.71
N MET A 85 2.85 0.19 5.23
CA MET A 85 4.03 1.00 4.94
C MET A 85 3.88 2.42 5.47
N VAL A 86 5.00 3.04 5.85
CA VAL A 86 5.09 4.44 6.27
C VAL A 86 5.98 5.24 5.32
N GLN A 87 5.55 6.46 4.98
CA GLN A 87 6.31 7.35 4.13
C GLN A 87 7.31 8.21 4.93
N CYS A 88 8.56 8.28 4.47
CA CYS A 88 9.55 9.23 4.99
C CYS A 88 9.30 10.63 4.44
N GLU A 89 9.27 11.64 5.30
CA GLU A 89 9.06 13.04 4.89
C GLU A 89 10.27 13.69 4.22
N GLY A 90 11.46 13.11 4.40
CA GLY A 90 12.68 13.60 3.76
C GLY A 90 12.78 13.19 2.29
N CYS A 91 12.70 11.89 2.02
CA CYS A 91 12.89 11.33 0.68
C CYS A 91 11.59 10.94 -0.05
N SER A 92 10.44 11.00 0.63
CA SER A 92 9.13 10.54 0.11
C SER A 92 9.05 9.05 -0.26
N ASP A 93 10.05 8.25 0.11
CA ASP A 93 10.04 6.79 -0.05
C ASP A 93 9.24 6.10 1.07
N TRP A 94 8.82 4.85 0.82
CA TRP A 94 7.94 4.07 1.68
C TRP A 94 8.68 2.90 2.31
N PHE A 95 8.41 2.65 3.59
CA PHE A 95 9.11 1.63 4.36
C PHE A 95 8.15 0.71 5.11
N HIS A 96 8.40 -0.59 5.09
CA HIS A 96 7.72 -1.53 5.97
C HIS A 96 8.21 -1.31 7.41
N PRO A 97 7.33 -1.27 8.43
CA PRO A 97 7.72 -1.14 9.83
C PRO A 97 8.80 -2.16 10.24
N ALA A 98 8.60 -3.43 9.88
CA ALA A 98 9.55 -4.49 10.18
C ALA A 98 10.92 -4.28 9.53
N CYS A 99 10.97 -3.62 8.36
CA CYS A 99 12.24 -3.28 7.71
C CYS A 99 12.96 -2.12 8.38
N ILE A 100 12.33 -1.33 9.24
CA ILE A 100 12.96 -0.21 9.95
C ILE A 100 13.00 -0.45 11.46
N GLU A 101 12.88 -1.71 11.87
CA GLU A 101 12.91 -2.15 13.28
C GLU A 101 11.82 -1.50 14.14
N MET A 102 10.67 -1.20 13.52
CA MET A 102 9.48 -0.69 14.21
C MET A 102 8.32 -1.67 14.11
N THR A 103 7.46 -1.65 15.13
CA THR A 103 6.19 -2.37 15.13
C THR A 103 5.12 -1.60 14.35
N ALA A 104 4.06 -2.30 13.94
CA ALA A 104 2.94 -1.65 13.28
C ALA A 104 2.25 -0.63 14.20
N GLU A 105 2.21 -0.93 15.50
CA GLU A 105 1.62 -0.07 16.53
C GLU A 105 2.43 1.21 16.72
N GLU A 106 3.76 1.13 16.80
CA GLU A 106 4.62 2.31 16.93
C GLU A 106 4.49 3.23 15.72
N VAL A 107 4.48 2.67 14.51
CA VAL A 107 4.32 3.44 13.27
C VAL A 107 2.97 4.15 13.23
N LYS A 108 1.90 3.51 13.73
CA LYS A 108 0.56 4.11 13.86
C LYS A 108 0.47 5.25 14.89
N LEU A 109 1.51 5.44 15.71
CA LEU A 109 1.59 6.53 16.68
C LEU A 109 2.57 7.63 16.24
N LEU A 110 3.29 7.46 15.13
CA LEU A 110 4.21 8.47 14.62
C LEU A 110 3.50 9.58 13.86
N ASP A 111 3.56 10.81 14.39
CA ASP A 111 3.15 11.98 13.63
C ASP A 111 4.03 12.15 12.39
N HIS A 112 5.35 12.15 12.58
CA HIS A 112 6.34 12.39 11.53
C HIS A 112 7.38 11.25 11.48
N TYR A 113 7.67 10.77 10.27
CA TYR A 113 8.70 9.74 10.06
C TYR A 113 9.82 10.23 9.15
N PHE A 114 11.06 9.99 9.57
CA PHE A 114 12.27 10.20 8.78
C PHE A 114 13.11 8.93 8.81
N CYS A 115 13.55 8.45 7.65
CA CYS A 115 14.42 7.29 7.56
C CYS A 115 15.85 7.61 8.03
N GLU A 116 16.61 6.57 8.39
CA GLU A 116 17.98 6.67 8.90
C GLU A 116 18.89 7.53 7.99
N THR A 117 18.78 7.36 6.67
CA THR A 117 19.54 8.15 5.69
C THR A 117 19.25 9.64 5.85
N CYS A 118 17.97 10.03 5.88
CA CYS A 118 17.58 11.44 6.01
C CYS A 118 17.90 12.04 7.39
N LEU A 119 17.95 11.21 8.44
CA LEU A 119 18.37 11.63 9.78
C LEU A 119 19.89 11.85 9.84
N SER A 120 20.67 11.02 9.14
CA SER A 120 22.12 11.15 9.09
C SER A 120 22.59 12.41 8.34
N GLU A 121 21.82 12.87 7.34
CA GLU A 121 22.10 14.09 6.58
C GLU A 121 21.71 15.37 7.32
N ASP A 122 20.71 15.32 8.21
CA ASP A 122 20.28 16.46 9.01
C ASP A 122 19.76 16.03 10.39
N PRO A 123 20.65 15.96 11.40
CA PRO A 123 20.32 15.51 12.75
C PRO A 123 19.29 16.39 13.49
N LYS A 124 18.99 17.60 12.98
CA LYS A 124 18.01 18.50 13.61
C LYS A 124 16.56 18.00 13.47
N LYS A 125 16.30 17.00 12.62
CA LYS A 125 14.98 16.40 12.37
C LYS A 125 14.48 15.45 13.48
N LEU A 126 15.33 15.12 14.45
CA LEU A 126 15.00 14.25 15.61
C LEU A 126 14.00 14.85 16.62
N GLN A 127 13.71 16.15 16.53
CA GLN A 127 12.98 16.89 17.58
C GLN A 127 11.44 16.81 17.44
N ASN A 128 10.94 16.31 16.30
CA ASN A 128 9.51 16.27 15.98
C ASN A 128 8.89 14.87 15.97
N SER A 129 9.65 13.83 16.27
CA SER A 129 9.18 12.43 16.25
C SER A 129 8.61 11.94 17.58
N LEU A 130 8.78 12.67 18.69
CA LEU A 130 8.31 12.26 20.03
C LEU A 130 7.74 13.40 20.91
N ALA A 131 7.36 14.54 20.33
CA ALA A 131 6.89 15.70 21.10
C ALA A 131 5.37 15.90 20.96
N SER A 132 4.61 15.28 21.86
CA SER A 132 3.47 15.93 22.54
C SER A 132 3.08 15.13 23.79
N SER A 133 3.62 15.58 24.92
CA SER A 133 3.09 15.29 26.25
C SER A 133 1.70 15.91 26.41
N VAL A 134 0.71 15.07 26.72
CA VAL A 134 -0.53 15.34 27.48
C VAL A 134 -1.51 16.40 26.90
N ASP A 135 -2.60 15.95 26.29
CA ASP A 135 -3.97 16.09 26.85
C ASP A 135 -4.99 15.36 25.96
N LEU A 136 -5.66 14.36 26.54
CA LEU A 136 -6.67 13.55 25.87
C LEU A 136 -7.99 14.34 25.86
N ASP A 137 -8.16 15.23 24.88
CA ASP A 137 -9.46 15.87 24.64
C ASP A 137 -10.14 15.23 23.42
N THR A 138 -11.42 14.86 23.56
CA THR A 138 -12.12 13.92 22.65
C THR A 138 -12.43 14.53 21.27
N LYS A 139 -12.00 15.78 21.02
CA LYS A 139 -12.15 16.49 19.74
C LYS A 139 -10.94 16.39 18.82
N THR A 140 -9.74 16.16 19.35
CA THR A 140 -8.47 16.11 18.57
C THR A 140 -8.25 14.78 17.85
N CYS A 141 -8.98 13.73 18.24
CA CYS A 141 -8.87 12.40 17.64
C CYS A 141 -9.28 12.37 16.15
N ASN A 142 -10.22 13.22 15.72
CA ASN A 142 -10.65 13.26 14.32
C ASN A 142 -9.66 13.97 13.39
N ASP A 143 -8.92 14.98 13.90
CA ASP A 143 -7.92 15.73 13.13
C ASP A 143 -6.54 15.05 13.14
N TYR A 144 -6.24 14.26 14.18
CA TYR A 144 -5.10 13.35 14.20
C TYR A 144 -5.26 12.23 13.15
N MET A 145 -6.44 11.63 13.10
CA MET A 145 -6.73 10.52 12.18
C MET A 145 -6.71 10.96 10.70
N SER A 146 -7.02 12.21 10.38
CA SER A 146 -7.02 12.73 9.00
C SER A 146 -5.60 12.94 8.44
N LYS A 147 -4.64 13.44 9.25
CA LYS A 147 -3.22 13.56 8.86
C LYS A 147 -2.49 12.22 8.82
N PHE A 148 -2.79 11.32 9.76
CA PHE A 148 -2.21 9.96 9.79
C PHE A 148 -2.56 9.12 8.57
N LYS A 149 -3.79 9.26 8.08
CA LYS A 149 -4.36 8.49 6.97
C LYS A 149 -3.71 8.74 5.60
N PHE A 150 -2.92 9.81 5.45
CA PHE A 150 -2.14 10.07 4.23
C PHE A 150 -0.73 9.44 4.24
N ARG A 151 -0.17 9.16 5.43
CA ARG A 151 1.23 8.70 5.61
C ARG A 151 1.36 7.20 5.80
N ILE A 152 0.27 6.56 6.19
CA ILE A 152 0.14 5.12 6.35
C ILE A 152 -0.98 4.69 5.41
N LEU A 153 -0.69 3.83 4.43
CA LEU A 153 -1.73 3.21 3.60
C LEU A 153 -2.52 2.16 4.40
N ASP A 154 -3.13 2.57 5.53
CA ASP A 154 -4.07 1.75 6.28
C ASP A 154 -5.48 2.08 5.75
N ARG A 155 -6.11 1.11 5.09
CA ARG A 155 -7.46 1.25 4.53
C ARG A 155 -8.49 1.37 5.65
N GLY A 156 -9.15 2.52 5.72
CA GLY A 156 -10.39 2.70 6.44
C GLY A 156 -10.74 4.16 6.74
N LYS A 157 -11.74 4.69 6.01
CA LYS A 157 -12.64 5.82 6.32
C LYS A 157 -12.25 7.25 5.90
N ASP A 158 -12.79 7.64 4.74
CA ASP A 158 -13.29 8.99 4.39
C ASP A 158 -12.33 10.13 3.95
N LEU A 159 -12.85 10.87 2.95
CA LEU A 159 -12.63 12.28 2.51
C LEU A 159 -11.91 12.60 1.16
N THR A 160 -12.77 12.75 0.14
CA THR A 160 -12.98 13.88 -0.82
C THR A 160 -11.87 14.45 -1.73
N SER A 161 -11.96 14.01 -3.00
CA SER A 161 -11.99 14.70 -4.32
C SER A 161 -11.23 16.00 -4.71
N GLU A 162 -10.55 16.82 -3.90
CA GLU A 162 -10.16 18.17 -4.38
C GLU A 162 -8.67 18.57 -4.54
N GLU A 163 -7.66 17.73 -4.28
CA GLU A 163 -6.25 18.26 -4.22
C GLU A 163 -5.17 17.64 -5.13
N ARG A 164 -5.44 17.20 -6.37
CA ARG A 164 -4.33 16.72 -7.25
C ARG A 164 -4.45 17.06 -8.74
N GLU A 165 -4.67 18.32 -9.08
CA GLU A 165 -4.55 18.83 -10.46
C GLU A 165 -3.31 19.71 -10.70
N GLU A 166 -2.14 19.38 -10.12
CA GLU A 166 -0.92 20.16 -10.42
C GLU A 166 0.38 19.35 -10.36
N LYS A 167 0.43 18.19 -11.04
CA LYS A 167 1.72 17.50 -11.29
C LYS A 167 1.86 16.92 -12.69
N TYR A 168 1.27 17.58 -13.69
CA TYR A 168 1.53 17.35 -15.12
C TYR A 168 1.40 18.65 -15.92
N LYS A 169 2.13 19.68 -15.50
CA LYS A 169 2.66 20.72 -16.39
C LYS A 169 4.16 20.83 -16.16
#